data_AF-A0A1W9N9Z7-F1
#
_entry.id   AF-A0A1W9N9Z7-F1
#
_cell.length_a   1.000
_cell.length_b   1.000
_cell.length_c   1.000
_cell.angle_alpha   90.00
_cell.angle_beta   90.00
_cell.angle_gamma   90.00
#
_symmetry.space_group_name_H-M   'P 1'
#
loop_
_entity.id
_entity.type
_entity.pdbx_description
1 polymer ?
#
loop_
_entity_poly.entity_id
_entity_poly.type
_entity_poly.pdbx_seq_one_letter_code
_entity_poly.pdbx_strand_id
1 'polypeptide(L)' 'REEGREEGREEGREEGREEGREQGREQGIHQTAKNLRDTGISMDIISASTGLTAEEIQKL' A
#
# COMPACT_ATOMS: atom_id res chain seq x y z
N ARG A 1 -27.39 16.48 -20.87
CA ARG A 1 -27.35 16.47 -19.38
C ARG A 1 -27.29 15.04 -18.82
N GLU A 2 -27.17 14.01 -19.67
CA GLU A 2 -27.10 12.60 -19.26
C GLU A 2 -25.63 12.14 -19.18
N GLU A 3 -24.80 12.60 -20.11
CA GLU A 3 -23.35 12.33 -20.19
C GLU A 3 -22.59 12.66 -18.89
N GLY A 4 -22.76 13.87 -18.35
CA GLY A 4 -22.06 14.26 -17.10
C GLY A 4 -22.46 13.50 -15.83
N ARG A 5 -23.50 12.65 -15.85
CA ARG A 5 -23.83 11.72 -14.74
C ARG A 5 -23.23 10.33 -14.93
N GLU A 6 -22.93 9.96 -16.16
CA GLU A 6 -22.31 8.68 -16.49
C GLU A 6 -20.80 8.79 -16.30
N GLU A 7 -20.18 9.87 -16.81
CA GLU A 7 -18.76 10.20 -16.61
C GLU A 7 -18.39 10.29 -15.12
N GLY A 8 -19.12 11.08 -14.33
CA GLY A 8 -18.83 11.21 -12.89
C GLY A 8 -19.06 9.94 -12.06
N ARG A 9 -19.77 8.93 -12.59
CA ARG A 9 -19.91 7.61 -11.94
C ARG A 9 -18.83 6.63 -12.36
N GLU A 10 -18.26 6.80 -13.54
CA GLU A 10 -17.15 6.00 -14.04
C GLU A 10 -15.85 6.46 -13.39
N GLU A 11 -15.59 7.77 -13.39
CA GLU A 11 -14.43 8.40 -12.73
C GLU A 11 -14.40 8.06 -11.23
N GLY A 12 -15.49 8.29 -10.48
CA GLY A 12 -15.52 7.97 -9.04
C GLY A 12 -15.39 6.48 -8.71
N ARG A 13 -15.65 5.57 -9.67
CA ARG A 13 -15.41 4.12 -9.49
C ARG A 13 -13.99 3.71 -9.85
N GLU A 14 -13.35 4.42 -10.76
CA GLU A 14 -11.95 4.19 -11.13
C GLU A 14 -11.04 4.72 -10.03
N GLU A 15 -11.24 5.97 -9.61
CA GLU A 15 -10.51 6.61 -8.50
C GLU A 15 -10.62 5.78 -7.22
N GLY A 16 -11.84 5.43 -6.78
CA GLY A 16 -12.02 4.64 -5.56
C GLY A 16 -11.42 3.23 -5.61
N ARG A 17 -11.26 2.64 -6.81
CA ARG A 17 -10.58 1.34 -6.98
C ARG A 17 -9.06 1.50 -6.98
N GLU A 18 -8.54 2.57 -7.55
CA GLU A 18 -7.12 2.86 -7.55
C GLU A 18 -6.64 3.21 -6.14
N GLU A 19 -7.31 4.15 -5.48
CA GLU A 19 -7.05 4.53 -4.08
C GLU A 19 -7.15 3.33 -3.14
N GLY A 20 -8.17 2.49 -3.30
CA GLY A 20 -8.33 1.29 -2.46
C GLY A 20 -7.22 0.25 -2.68
N ARG A 21 -6.72 0.11 -3.92
CA ARG A 21 -5.59 -0.80 -4.22
C ARG A 21 -4.29 -0.25 -3.68
N GLU A 22 -4.04 1.05 -3.81
CA GLU A 22 -2.84 1.70 -3.32
C GLU A 22 -2.78 1.64 -1.79
N GLN A 23 -3.86 2.06 -1.11
CA GLN A 23 -3.96 1.98 0.35
C GLN A 23 -3.82 0.54 0.87
N GLY A 24 -4.44 -0.44 0.20
CA GLY A 24 -4.33 -1.85 0.57
C GLY A 24 -2.91 -2.39 0.39
N ARG A 25 -2.22 -1.97 -0.68
CA ARG A 25 -0.83 -2.35 -0.94
C ARG A 25 0.11 -1.75 0.10
N GLU A 26 -0.03 -0.46 0.40
CA GLU A 26 0.81 0.23 1.38
C GLU A 26 0.63 -0.39 2.78
N GLN A 27 -0.62 -0.60 3.22
CA GLN A 27 -0.93 -1.24 4.50
C GLN A 27 -0.38 -2.67 4.56
N GLY A 28 -0.50 -3.44 3.47
CA GLY A 28 0.03 -4.80 3.40
C GLY A 28 1.56 -4.85 3.50
N ILE A 29 2.25 -3.92 2.85
CA ILE A 29 3.72 -3.79 2.90
C ILE A 29 4.17 -3.46 4.33
N HIS A 30 3.55 -2.48 4.98
CA HIS A 30 3.89 -2.07 6.33
C HIS A 30 3.62 -3.18 7.36
N GLN A 31 2.46 -3.84 7.26
CA GLN A 31 2.11 -4.94 8.17
C GLN A 31 3.06 -6.13 8.00
N THR A 32 3.42 -6.45 6.75
CA THR A 32 4.38 -7.52 6.46
C THR A 32 5.76 -7.18 7.04
N ALA A 33 6.28 -5.99 6.77
CA ALA A 33 7.57 -5.54 7.30
C ALA A 33 7.61 -5.56 8.84
N LYS A 34 6.55 -5.08 9.48
CA LYS A 34 6.40 -5.10 10.94
C LYS A 34 6.44 -6.53 11.49
N ASN A 35 5.66 -7.44 10.92
CA ASN A 35 5.64 -8.84 11.34
C ASN A 35 7.01 -9.50 11.18
N LEU A 36 7.68 -9.29 10.04
CA LEU A 36 9.01 -9.86 9.79
C LEU A 36 10.03 -9.33 10.81
N ARG A 37 9.99 -8.04 11.12
CA ARG A 37 10.85 -7.44 12.16
C ARG A 37 10.58 -8.06 13.53
N ASP A 38 9.32 -8.19 13.91
CA ASP A 38 8.92 -8.71 15.21
C ASP A 38 9.30 -10.21 15.35
N THR A 39 9.45 -10.94 14.23
CA THR A 39 10.00 -12.31 14.21
C THR A 39 11.53 -12.39 14.27
N GLY A 40 12.23 -11.25 14.30
CA GLY A 40 13.69 -11.19 14.40
C GLY A 40 14.42 -11.37 13.07
N ILE A 41 13.74 -11.23 11.93
CA ILE A 41 14.38 -11.23 10.61
C ILE A 41 15.22 -9.95 10.45
N SER A 42 16.37 -10.07 9.79
CA SER A 42 17.27 -8.92 9.60
C SER A 42 16.64 -7.84 8.72
N MET A 43 16.99 -6.58 9.00
CA MET A 43 16.50 -5.43 8.25
C MET A 43 16.81 -5.53 6.75
N ASP A 44 17.96 -6.11 6.38
CA ASP A 44 18.34 -6.30 4.97
C ASP A 44 17.37 -7.23 4.22
N ILE A 45 16.94 -8.31 4.87
CA ILE A 45 15.98 -9.27 4.27
C ILE A 45 14.58 -8.66 4.21
N ILE A 46 14.19 -7.91 5.24
CA ILE A 46 12.91 -7.19 5.24
C ILE A 46 12.90 -6.18 4.10
N SER A 47 13.95 -5.37 3.96
CA SER A 47 14.11 -4.39 2.90
C SER A 47 14.03 -5.02 1.52
N ALA A 48 14.74 -6.13 1.29
CA ALA A 48 14.68 -6.85 0.03
C ALA A 48 13.29 -7.46 -0.28
N SER A 49 12.51 -7.81 0.75
CA SER A 49 11.21 -8.46 0.59
C SER A 49 10.06 -7.47 0.44
N THR A 50 10.15 -6.31 1.09
CA THR A 50 9.05 -5.33 1.17
C THR A 50 9.32 -4.08 0.33
N GLY A 51 10.57 -3.86 -0.09
CA GLY A 51 11.00 -2.67 -0.82
C GLY A 51 11.17 -1.43 0.08
N LEU A 52 10.97 -1.56 1.39
CA LEU A 52 11.17 -0.48 2.35
C LEU A 52 12.66 -0.27 2.63
N THR A 53 13.04 0.97 2.90
CA THR A 53 14.36 1.34 3.37
C THR A 53 14.56 0.93 4.84
N ALA A 54 15.81 0.82 5.27
CA ALA A 54 16.13 0.54 6.67
C ALA A 54 15.53 1.59 7.63
N GLU A 55 15.47 2.87 7.23
CA GLU A 55 14.84 3.92 8.01
C GLU A 55 13.33 3.74 8.15
N GLU A 56 12.64 3.36 7.07
CA GLU A 56 11.21 3.06 7.11
C GLU A 56 10.93 1.87 8.03
N ILE A 57 11.71 0.80 7.92
CA ILE A 57 11.57 -0.40 8.77
C ILE A 57 11.83 -0.10 10.25
N GLN A 58 12.75 0.82 10.56
CA GLN A 58 13.01 1.26 11.95
C GLN A 58 11.85 2.07 12.55
N LYS A 59 11.06 2.75 11.70
CA LYS A 59 9.92 3.58 12.13
C LYS A 59 8.61 2.80 12.30
N LEU A 60 8.54 1.54 11.85
CA LEU A 60 7.40 0.62 12.05
C LEU A 60 7.23 0.17 13.50
#